data_AF-A0A510E263-F1
#
_entry.id   AF-A0A510E263-F1
#
_cell.length_a   1.000
_cell.length_b   1.000
_cell.length_c   1.000
_cell.angle_alpha   90.00
_cell.angle_beta   90.00
_cell.angle_gamma   90.00
#
_symmetry.space_group_name_H-M   'P 1'
#
loop_
_entity.id
_entity.type
_entity.pdbx_description
1 polymer ?
#
loop_
_entity_poly.entity_id
_entity_poly.type
_entity_poly.pdbx_seq_one_letter_code
_entity_poly.pdbx_strand_id
1 'polypeptide(L)'
;MECEHCKKREAITVVGGRKVCEVCARNEILKRIRRDAISKKTFSYKERVLITIPDFLKTEGDLLKALLMKACYSCKLEGEVLEVTTNDQNGIVEKLWKVLRLSMNPSHNIRKVVLPFTADFLMAYIIYAVSTKEKDYVWLLNYKHEINGVTFVMPFFSTSQKELSGYFTHELVTGDPLFDSILKWEEGNLGENYELFHAYWNSGKILQGEKHCSFCGAYIRDGEACQRCSQLTTSRL
;
A
#
# COMPACT_ATOMS: atom_id res chain seq x y z
N MET A 1 13.44 -25.62 11.04
CA MET A 1 12.53 -26.45 10.19
C MET A 1 12.94 -26.26 8.73
N GLU A 2 12.89 -27.28 7.87
CA GLU A 2 13.41 -27.14 6.50
C GLU A 2 12.44 -26.41 5.55
N CYS A 3 12.99 -25.64 4.60
CA CYS A 3 12.26 -24.98 3.52
C CYS A 3 11.45 -25.98 2.68
N GLU A 4 10.13 -25.81 2.66
CA GLU A 4 9.20 -26.65 1.93
C GLU A 4 9.34 -26.56 0.41
N HIS A 5 9.94 -25.48 -0.10
CA HIS A 5 10.13 -25.28 -1.54
C HIS A 5 11.42 -25.92 -2.07
N CYS A 6 12.56 -25.69 -1.41
CA CYS A 6 13.85 -26.14 -1.93
C CYS A 6 14.41 -27.38 -1.24
N LYS A 7 13.93 -27.74 -0.04
CA LYS A 7 14.43 -28.88 0.75
C LYS A 7 15.96 -28.89 0.89
N LYS A 8 16.54 -27.70 1.14
CA LYS A 8 18.00 -27.49 1.22
C LYS A 8 18.44 -26.52 2.31
N ARG A 9 17.55 -25.65 2.77
CA ARG A 9 17.87 -24.53 3.67
C ARG A 9 16.82 -24.45 4.75
N GLU A 10 17.17 -23.87 5.89
CA GLU A 10 16.22 -23.58 6.93
C GLU A 10 15.13 -22.60 6.46
N ALA A 11 13.89 -22.88 6.85
CA ALA A 11 12.77 -21.98 6.67
C ALA A 11 12.84 -20.85 7.70
N ILE A 12 12.69 -19.61 7.23
CA ILE A 12 12.73 -18.40 8.07
C ILE A 12 11.39 -17.66 8.11
N THR A 13 10.52 -17.94 7.14
CA THR A 13 9.22 -17.26 7.03
C THR A 13 8.19 -18.16 6.34
N VAL A 14 6.96 -17.69 6.25
CA VAL A 14 5.85 -18.32 5.55
C VAL A 14 5.43 -17.41 4.41
N VAL A 15 5.35 -17.92 3.18
CA VAL A 15 4.84 -17.20 2.01
C VAL A 15 3.75 -18.03 1.35
N GLY A 16 2.54 -17.49 1.27
CA GLY A 16 1.35 -18.21 0.76
C GLY A 16 1.19 -19.61 1.36
N GLY A 17 1.37 -19.73 2.68
CA GLY A 17 1.20 -20.98 3.44
C GLY A 17 2.35 -21.93 3.50
N ARG A 18 3.43 -21.62 2.78
CA ARG A 18 4.59 -22.49 2.72
C ARG A 18 5.72 -21.92 3.55
N LYS A 19 6.31 -22.76 4.40
CA LYS A 19 7.51 -22.41 5.16
C LYS A 19 8.70 -22.40 4.22
N VAL A 20 9.31 -21.24 4.03
CA VAL A 20 10.32 -21.00 3.00
C VAL A 20 11.59 -20.37 3.58
N CYS A 21 12.74 -20.73 3.00
CA CYS A 21 14.00 -20.03 3.26
C CYS A 21 14.00 -18.65 2.59
N GLU A 22 14.93 -17.79 3.01
CA GLU A 22 15.13 -16.42 2.50
C GLU A 22 15.10 -16.35 0.96
N VAL A 23 15.90 -17.18 0.30
CA VAL A 23 16.01 -17.17 -1.17
C VAL A 23 14.69 -17.56 -1.83
N CYS A 24 13.98 -18.53 -1.27
CA CYS A 24 12.68 -18.97 -1.79
C CYS A 24 11.60 -17.91 -1.55
N ALA A 25 11.58 -17.28 -0.37
CA ALA A 25 10.68 -16.17 -0.06
C ALA A 25 10.85 -15.03 -1.07
N ARG A 26 12.09 -14.56 -1.27
CA ARG A 26 12.41 -13.50 -2.24
C ARG A 26 11.94 -13.85 -3.66
N ASN A 27 12.19 -15.07 -4.09
CA ASN A 27 11.77 -15.52 -5.42
C ASN A 27 10.24 -15.56 -5.59
N GLU A 28 9.51 -16.05 -4.58
CA GLU A 28 8.04 -16.11 -4.63
C GLU A 28 7.41 -14.71 -4.64
N ILE A 29 7.90 -13.78 -3.81
CA ILE A 29 7.43 -12.39 -3.83
C ILE A 29 7.71 -11.72 -5.18
N LEU A 30 8.93 -11.86 -5.72
CA LEU A 30 9.25 -11.31 -7.04
C LEU A 30 8.36 -11.89 -8.15
N LYS A 31 8.07 -13.20 -8.11
CA LYS A 31 7.13 -13.84 -9.06
C LYS A 31 5.72 -13.29 -8.93
N ARG A 32 5.23 -13.04 -7.70
CA ARG A 32 3.91 -12.46 -7.43
C ARG A 32 3.80 -11.06 -8.05
N ILE A 33 4.76 -10.18 -7.75
CA ILE A 33 4.81 -8.83 -8.33
C ILE A 33 4.92 -8.89 -9.85
N ARG A 34 5.75 -9.78 -10.41
CA ARG A 34 5.88 -9.94 -11.86
C ARG A 34 4.57 -10.39 -12.52
N ARG A 35 3.84 -11.32 -11.90
CA ARG A 35 2.53 -11.77 -12.37
C ARG A 35 1.53 -10.61 -12.37
N ASP A 36 1.51 -9.84 -11.28
CA ASP A 36 0.58 -8.73 -11.14
C ASP A 36 0.94 -7.55 -12.06
N ALA A 37 2.23 -7.30 -12.28
CA ALA A 37 2.70 -6.23 -13.15
C ALA A 37 2.55 -6.55 -14.65
N ILE A 38 3.04 -7.72 -15.08
CA ILE A 38 3.11 -8.13 -16.49
C ILE A 38 1.83 -8.86 -16.91
N SER A 39 1.46 -9.94 -16.21
CA SER A 39 0.38 -10.84 -16.66
C SER A 39 -0.99 -10.18 -16.59
N LYS A 40 -1.21 -9.27 -15.62
CA LYS A 40 -2.44 -8.48 -15.53
C LYS A 40 -2.42 -7.21 -16.38
N LYS A 41 -1.35 -6.97 -17.17
CA LYS A 41 -1.13 -5.75 -17.96
C LYS A 41 -1.32 -4.48 -17.12
N THR A 42 -0.88 -4.53 -15.87
CA THR A 42 -1.01 -3.40 -14.94
C THR A 42 -0.16 -2.24 -15.42
N PHE A 43 0.99 -2.52 -16.03
CA PHE A 43 1.89 -1.51 -16.61
C PHE A 43 2.09 -1.69 -18.11
N SER A 44 2.13 -0.58 -18.84
CA SER A 44 2.43 -0.53 -20.27
C SER A 44 3.94 -0.40 -20.54
N TYR A 45 4.35 -0.66 -21.77
CA TYR A 45 5.75 -0.46 -22.19
C TYR A 45 6.13 1.02 -22.10
N LYS A 46 7.28 1.31 -21.45
CA LYS A 46 7.78 2.68 -21.18
C LYS A 46 6.78 3.57 -20.45
N GLU A 47 5.89 2.98 -19.66
CA GLU A 47 4.97 3.78 -18.85
C GLU A 47 5.73 4.53 -17.76
N ARG A 48 5.41 5.82 -17.60
CA ARG A 48 5.90 6.63 -16.48
C ARG A 48 4.99 6.41 -15.27
N VAL A 49 5.60 6.11 -14.13
CA VAL A 49 4.89 5.88 -12.86
C VAL A 49 5.50 6.72 -11.75
N LEU A 50 4.66 7.15 -10.81
CA LEU A 50 5.06 7.86 -9.61
C LEU A 50 5.02 6.86 -8.46
N ILE A 51 6.16 6.56 -7.85
CA ILE A 51 6.25 5.72 -6.67
C ILE A 51 6.24 6.65 -5.47
N THR A 52 5.09 6.76 -4.81
CA THR A 52 4.93 7.62 -3.64
C THR A 52 5.30 6.85 -2.38
N ILE A 53 6.31 7.32 -1.66
CA ILE A 53 6.87 6.67 -0.48
C ILE A 53 6.63 7.59 0.72
N PRO A 54 5.65 7.33 1.60
CA PRO A 54 5.57 8.02 2.87
C PRO A 54 6.74 7.62 3.76
N ASP A 55 7.19 8.55 4.59
CA ASP A 55 8.27 8.37 5.56
C ASP A 55 8.09 7.14 6.46
N PHE A 56 6.87 6.89 6.96
CA PHE A 56 6.55 5.73 7.79
C PHE A 56 6.52 4.38 7.04
N LEU A 57 6.65 4.36 5.70
CA LEU A 57 6.79 3.15 4.88
C LEU A 57 8.04 3.20 3.99
N LYS A 58 9.12 3.85 4.48
CA LYS A 58 10.33 4.05 3.69
C LYS A 58 10.96 2.72 3.25
N THR A 59 11.06 1.76 4.16
CA THR A 59 11.65 0.44 3.90
C THR A 59 10.88 -0.33 2.84
N GLU A 60 9.56 -0.34 2.94
CA GLU A 60 8.63 -1.00 2.01
C GLU A 60 8.62 -0.28 0.66
N GLY A 61 8.64 1.05 0.66
CA GLY A 61 8.74 1.86 -0.55
C GLY A 61 10.00 1.58 -1.35
N ASP A 62 11.16 1.55 -0.67
CA ASP A 62 12.44 1.27 -1.31
C ASP A 62 12.51 -0.17 -1.84
N LEU A 63 12.02 -1.15 -1.07
CA LEU A 63 11.90 -2.53 -1.53
C LEU A 63 10.96 -2.63 -2.74
N LEU A 64 9.79 -2.00 -2.67
CA LEU A 64 8.80 -2.05 -3.73
C LEU A 64 9.38 -1.48 -5.03
N LYS A 65 10.06 -0.33 -4.96
CA LYS A 65 10.75 0.24 -6.11
C LYS A 65 11.72 -0.76 -6.72
N ALA A 66 12.60 -1.35 -5.91
CA ALA A 66 13.59 -2.31 -6.39
C ALA A 66 12.94 -3.53 -7.06
N LEU A 67 11.90 -4.10 -6.44
CA LEU A 67 11.19 -5.25 -6.97
C LEU A 67 10.40 -4.92 -8.23
N LEU A 68 9.72 -3.77 -8.27
CA LEU A 68 8.94 -3.34 -9.42
C LEU A 68 9.84 -3.09 -10.63
N MET A 69 10.97 -2.38 -10.46
CA MET A 69 11.92 -2.16 -11.55
C MET A 69 12.51 -3.47 -12.08
N LYS A 70 12.82 -4.41 -11.18
CA LYS A 70 13.29 -5.75 -11.56
C LYS A 70 12.21 -6.57 -12.28
N ALA A 71 10.98 -6.55 -11.76
CA ALA A 71 9.86 -7.29 -12.34
C ALA A 71 9.47 -6.75 -13.71
N CYS A 72 9.49 -5.43 -13.89
CA CYS A 72 9.14 -4.73 -15.11
C CYS A 72 10.35 -4.40 -16.01
N TYR A 73 11.46 -5.12 -15.88
CA TYR A 73 12.66 -4.90 -16.71
C TYR A 73 12.33 -4.97 -18.21
N SER A 74 11.50 -5.93 -18.63
CA SER A 74 11.04 -6.04 -20.03
C SER A 74 10.08 -4.93 -20.45
N CYS A 75 9.33 -4.36 -19.50
CA CYS A 75 8.39 -3.27 -19.75
C CYS A 75 9.10 -1.91 -19.86
N LYS A 76 10.38 -1.80 -19.45
CA LYS A 76 11.15 -0.55 -19.39
C LYS A 76 10.40 0.55 -18.63
N LEU A 77 9.85 0.21 -17.47
CA LEU A 77 9.08 1.13 -16.64
C LEU A 77 9.96 2.30 -16.20
N GLU A 78 9.42 3.53 -16.26
CA GLU A 78 10.11 4.75 -15.85
C GLU A 78 9.54 5.21 -14.51
N GLY A 79 10.23 4.92 -13.40
CA GLY A 79 9.78 5.23 -12.05
C GLY A 79 10.36 6.55 -11.52
N GLU A 80 9.50 7.55 -11.33
CA GLU A 80 9.78 8.74 -10.52
C GLU A 80 9.44 8.46 -9.05
N VAL A 81 10.23 8.96 -8.11
CA VAL A 81 9.97 8.77 -6.68
C VAL A 81 9.49 10.09 -6.07
N LEU A 82 8.37 10.03 -5.36
CA LEU A 82 7.90 11.11 -4.50
C LEU A 82 8.01 10.64 -3.05
N GLU A 83 8.99 11.17 -2.32
CA GLU A 83 9.07 10.96 -0.88
C GLU A 83 8.14 11.95 -0.17
N VAL A 84 7.29 11.45 0.72
CA VAL A 84 6.30 12.26 1.44
C VAL A 84 6.61 12.22 2.92
N THR A 85 7.11 13.33 3.43
CA THR A 85 7.27 13.55 4.86
C THR A 85 5.93 13.88 5.49
N THR A 86 5.50 13.10 6.47
CA THR A 86 4.21 13.27 7.15
C THR A 86 4.30 14.01 8.49
N ASN A 87 5.50 14.14 9.08
CA ASN A 87 6.01 15.03 10.15
C ASN A 87 5.12 15.54 11.31
N ASP A 88 3.86 15.12 11.41
CA ASP A 88 2.93 15.65 12.39
C ASP A 88 2.39 14.51 13.27
N GLN A 89 2.06 14.80 14.54
CA GLN A 89 1.32 13.91 15.45
C GLN A 89 -0.15 13.67 15.00
N ASN A 90 -0.44 13.89 13.72
CA ASN A 90 -1.76 13.74 13.16
C ASN A 90 -2.09 12.26 12.94
N GLY A 91 -3.39 11.94 13.01
CA GLY A 91 -3.88 10.58 12.80
C GLY A 91 -3.60 10.06 11.39
N ILE A 92 -3.68 8.74 11.21
CA ILE A 92 -3.32 8.05 9.96
C ILE A 92 -4.09 8.59 8.74
N VAL A 93 -5.33 9.05 8.93
CA VAL A 93 -6.17 9.61 7.87
C VAL A 93 -5.59 10.92 7.33
N GLU A 94 -5.01 11.75 8.19
CA GLU A 94 -4.36 12.99 7.79
C GLU A 94 -3.04 12.71 7.04
N LYS A 95 -2.29 11.70 7.50
CA LYS A 95 -1.08 11.23 6.82
C LYS A 95 -1.42 10.71 5.41
N LEU A 96 -2.45 9.88 5.29
CA LEU A 96 -2.96 9.40 4.00
C LEU A 96 -3.46 10.54 3.11
N TRP A 97 -4.17 11.52 3.69
CA TRP A 97 -4.59 12.70 2.94
C TRP A 97 -3.41 13.43 2.31
N LYS A 98 -2.34 13.67 3.07
CA LYS A 98 -1.13 14.34 2.58
C LYS A 98 -0.46 13.55 1.46
N VAL A 99 -0.29 12.23 1.66
CA VAL A 99 0.28 11.30 0.66
C VAL A 99 -0.51 11.33 -0.64
N LEU A 100 -1.83 11.19 -0.56
CA LEU A 100 -2.69 11.10 -1.74
C LEU A 100 -2.84 12.44 -2.45
N ARG A 101 -2.98 13.54 -1.71
CA ARG A 101 -3.02 14.89 -2.28
C ARG A 101 -1.75 15.23 -3.06
N LEU A 102 -0.58 14.93 -2.49
CA LEU A 102 0.69 15.19 -3.17
C LEU A 102 0.86 14.27 -4.39
N SER A 103 0.47 12.99 -4.28
CA SER A 103 0.50 12.05 -5.41
C SER A 103 -0.38 12.48 -6.59
N MET A 104 -1.51 13.14 -6.31
CA MET A 104 -2.46 13.63 -7.32
C MET A 104 -2.12 15.03 -7.85
N ASN A 105 -0.99 15.62 -7.44
CA ASN A 105 -0.62 16.95 -7.90
C ASN A 105 -0.40 16.96 -9.43
N PRO A 106 -1.11 17.81 -10.19
CA PRO A 106 -0.97 17.88 -11.65
C PRO A 106 0.46 18.16 -12.14
N SER A 107 1.32 18.76 -11.30
CA SER A 107 2.72 19.04 -11.65
C SER A 107 3.54 17.80 -11.99
N HIS A 108 3.17 16.62 -11.52
CA HIS A 108 3.89 15.38 -11.84
C HIS A 108 3.70 14.95 -13.30
N ASN A 109 2.59 15.33 -13.95
CA ASN A 109 2.21 14.86 -15.29
C ASN A 109 2.30 13.31 -15.42
N ILE A 110 2.00 12.59 -14.34
CA ILE A 110 2.01 11.12 -14.26
C ILE A 110 0.63 10.66 -13.80
N ARG A 111 0.02 9.75 -14.55
CA ARG A 111 -1.34 9.24 -14.27
C ARG A 111 -1.37 7.89 -13.57
N LYS A 112 -0.21 7.33 -13.21
CA LYS A 112 -0.11 6.05 -12.50
C LYS A 112 0.75 6.17 -11.27
N VAL A 113 0.13 5.99 -10.11
CA VAL A 113 0.75 6.09 -8.79
C VAL A 113 0.87 4.70 -8.20
N VAL A 114 2.05 4.37 -7.69
CA VAL A 114 2.35 3.11 -7.01
C VAL A 114 2.55 3.41 -5.53
N LEU A 115 1.82 2.71 -4.67
CA LEU A 115 1.84 2.89 -3.22
C LEU A 115 2.35 1.62 -2.52
N PRO A 116 3.19 1.74 -1.47
CA PRO A 116 3.81 0.61 -0.78
C PRO A 116 2.97 0.03 0.35
N PHE A 117 1.64 0.16 0.30
CA PHE A 117 0.77 -0.38 1.34
C PHE A 117 0.76 -1.91 1.32
N THR A 118 1.18 -2.51 2.43
CA THR A 118 1.18 -3.95 2.68
C THR A 118 -0.20 -4.43 3.12
N ALA A 119 -0.40 -5.75 3.13
CA ALA A 119 -1.63 -6.36 3.61
C ALA A 119 -1.93 -5.97 5.09
N ASP A 120 -0.90 -5.89 5.94
CA ASP A 120 -1.02 -5.48 7.35
C ASP A 120 -1.47 -4.03 7.46
N PHE A 121 -0.86 -3.12 6.68
CA PHE A 121 -1.29 -1.71 6.68
C PHE A 121 -2.76 -1.57 6.26
N LEU A 122 -3.18 -2.31 5.23
CA LEU A 122 -4.54 -2.25 4.71
C LEU A 122 -5.56 -2.88 5.69
N MET A 123 -5.17 -3.96 6.38
CA MET A 123 -5.98 -4.54 7.46
C MET A 123 -6.12 -3.55 8.62
N ALA A 124 -5.02 -2.97 9.07
CA ALA A 124 -5.03 -2.00 10.17
C ALA A 124 -5.89 -0.79 9.82
N TYR A 125 -5.84 -0.36 8.57
CA TYR A 125 -6.66 0.73 8.09
C TYR A 125 -8.16 0.43 8.08
N ILE A 126 -8.60 -0.78 7.72
CA ILE A 126 -10.03 -1.11 7.80
C ILE A 126 -10.51 -1.18 9.26
N ILE A 127 -9.71 -1.72 10.17
CA ILE A 127 -10.05 -1.78 11.60
C ILE A 127 -10.12 -0.35 12.17
N TYR A 128 -9.12 0.49 11.86
CA TYR A 128 -9.08 1.89 12.24
C TYR A 128 -10.33 2.61 11.73
N ALA A 129 -10.63 2.53 10.43
CA ALA A 129 -11.75 3.21 9.80
C ALA A 129 -13.12 2.82 10.38
N VAL A 130 -13.30 1.55 10.77
CA VAL A 130 -14.52 1.10 11.46
C VAL A 130 -14.58 1.66 12.88
N SER A 131 -13.46 1.62 13.60
CA SER A 131 -13.37 2.01 15.02
C SER A 131 -13.54 3.52 15.21
N THR A 132 -12.99 4.33 14.32
CA THR A 132 -13.04 5.80 14.40
C THR A 132 -14.15 6.42 13.54
N LYS A 133 -14.76 5.62 12.66
CA LYS A 133 -15.71 6.06 11.61
C LYS A 133 -15.08 6.93 10.52
N GLU A 134 -13.76 7.04 10.45
CA GLU A 134 -13.03 7.77 9.40
C GLU A 134 -12.75 6.86 8.19
N LYS A 135 -13.70 6.83 7.26
CA LYS A 135 -13.71 5.89 6.12
C LYS A 135 -13.11 6.47 4.83
N ASP A 136 -12.50 7.64 4.90
CA ASP A 136 -12.12 8.51 3.79
C ASP A 136 -11.42 7.78 2.64
N TYR A 137 -10.54 6.82 2.93
CA TYR A 137 -9.68 6.17 1.94
C TYR A 137 -9.90 4.66 1.85
N VAL A 138 -11.08 4.16 2.23
CA VAL A 138 -11.40 2.71 2.17
C VAL A 138 -11.25 2.13 0.76
N TRP A 139 -11.26 2.95 -0.30
CA TRP A 139 -10.95 2.49 -1.66
C TRP A 139 -9.52 1.93 -1.80
N LEU A 140 -8.60 2.28 -0.90
CA LEU A 140 -7.24 1.71 -0.82
C LEU A 140 -7.26 0.20 -0.56
N LEU A 141 -8.39 -0.37 -0.16
CA LEU A 141 -8.58 -1.80 0.03
C LEU A 141 -8.82 -2.57 -1.28
N ASN A 142 -8.45 -1.99 -2.43
CA ASN A 142 -8.40 -2.65 -3.73
C ASN A 142 -6.98 -2.63 -4.28
N TYR A 143 -6.55 -3.69 -4.98
CA TYR A 143 -5.23 -3.72 -5.63
C TYR A 143 -4.98 -2.53 -6.60
N LYS A 144 -6.04 -2.11 -7.29
CA LYS A 144 -6.03 -1.01 -8.25
C LYS A 144 -7.30 -0.19 -8.10
N HIS A 145 -7.19 1.12 -8.16
CA HIS A 145 -8.32 2.04 -8.14
C HIS A 145 -8.05 3.26 -9.03
N GLU A 146 -9.08 3.86 -9.61
CA GLU A 146 -8.94 5.03 -10.48
C GLU A 146 -9.74 6.20 -9.91
N ILE A 147 -9.07 7.35 -9.77
CA ILE A 147 -9.67 8.60 -9.30
C ILE A 147 -9.25 9.70 -10.24
N ASN A 148 -10.21 10.35 -10.91
CA ASN A 148 -9.95 11.47 -11.81
C ASN A 148 -8.86 11.21 -12.86
N GLY A 149 -8.87 10.02 -13.46
CA GLY A 149 -7.89 9.62 -14.46
C GLY A 149 -6.48 9.33 -13.91
N VAL A 150 -6.29 9.34 -12.58
CA VAL A 150 -5.11 8.81 -11.90
C VAL A 150 -5.40 7.39 -11.43
N THR A 151 -4.62 6.43 -11.91
CA THR A 151 -4.65 5.04 -11.46
C THR A 151 -3.70 4.84 -10.30
N PHE A 152 -4.21 4.39 -9.17
CA PHE A 152 -3.43 3.92 -8.03
C PHE A 152 -3.26 2.40 -8.09
N VAL A 153 -2.07 1.92 -7.76
CA VAL A 153 -1.72 0.50 -7.72
C VAL A 153 -0.98 0.19 -6.41
N MET A 154 -1.38 -0.90 -5.75
CA MET A 154 -0.76 -1.39 -4.51
C MET A 154 -0.17 -2.78 -4.74
N PRO A 155 1.10 -2.89 -5.16
CA PRO A 155 1.69 -4.20 -5.46
C PRO A 155 1.85 -5.12 -4.24
N PHE A 156 1.99 -4.54 -3.04
CA PHE A 156 1.99 -5.30 -1.78
C PHE A 156 0.62 -5.53 -1.18
N PHE A 157 -0.45 -5.22 -1.93
CA PHE A 157 -1.82 -5.42 -1.50
C PHE A 157 -2.03 -6.79 -0.82
N SER A 158 -1.64 -7.89 -1.45
CA SER A 158 -1.78 -9.22 -0.86
C SER A 158 -0.47 -9.75 -0.26
N THR A 159 0.41 -8.88 0.23
CA THR A 159 1.72 -9.27 0.78
C THR A 159 1.92 -8.67 2.15
N SER A 160 2.09 -9.51 3.17
CA SER A 160 2.29 -9.03 4.54
C SER A 160 3.75 -8.72 4.87
N GLN A 161 3.98 -7.95 5.93
CA GLN A 161 5.31 -7.69 6.49
C GLN A 161 6.05 -8.98 6.81
N LYS A 162 5.32 -9.95 7.38
CA LYS A 162 5.86 -11.28 7.67
C LYS A 162 6.33 -11.99 6.40
N GLU A 163 5.59 -11.92 5.30
CA GLU A 163 6.03 -12.46 4.01
C GLU A 163 7.27 -11.72 3.45
N LEU A 164 7.39 -10.42 3.71
CA LEU A 164 8.54 -9.59 3.34
C LEU A 164 9.77 -9.81 4.21
N SER A 165 9.67 -10.61 5.29
CA SER A 165 10.79 -10.85 6.21
C SER A 165 12.01 -11.53 5.55
N GLY A 166 11.82 -12.15 4.39
CA GLY A 166 12.91 -12.63 3.55
C GLY A 166 13.78 -11.51 2.94
N TYR A 167 13.37 -10.25 2.99
CA TYR A 167 14.12 -9.09 2.49
C TYR A 167 14.68 -8.23 3.62
N PHE A 168 13.90 -7.98 4.66
CA PHE A 168 14.26 -7.13 5.79
C PHE A 168 13.51 -7.59 7.03
N THR A 169 13.93 -7.16 8.21
CA THR A 169 13.15 -7.30 9.44
C THR A 169 12.99 -5.92 10.05
N HIS A 170 11.78 -5.35 10.00
CA HIS A 170 11.46 -4.12 10.70
C HIS A 170 10.02 -4.15 11.20
N GLU A 171 9.74 -3.35 12.23
CA GLU A 171 8.39 -3.07 12.72
C GLU A 171 7.84 -1.83 12.00
N LEU A 172 6.60 -1.91 11.53
CA LEU A 172 5.93 -0.77 10.91
C LEU A 172 5.40 0.15 12.02
N VAL A 173 5.91 1.38 12.07
CA VAL A 173 5.48 2.41 13.03
C VAL A 173 5.04 3.64 12.25
N THR A 174 3.76 3.97 12.37
CA THR A 174 3.17 5.13 11.69
C THR A 174 3.28 6.40 12.51
N GLY A 175 3.42 6.29 13.84
CA GLY A 175 3.39 7.41 14.78
C GLY A 175 1.96 7.89 15.10
N ASP A 176 0.93 7.16 14.69
CA ASP A 176 -0.43 7.27 15.22
C ASP A 176 -0.61 6.18 16.30
N PRO A 177 -0.78 6.54 17.59
CA PRO A 177 -0.85 5.56 18.67
C PRO A 177 -1.97 4.53 18.53
N LEU A 178 -3.14 4.93 17.99
CA LEU A 178 -4.24 3.99 17.79
C LEU A 178 -3.91 3.05 16.64
N PHE A 179 -3.44 3.58 15.51
CA PHE A 179 -3.08 2.75 14.36
C PHE A 179 -1.94 1.77 14.68
N ASP A 180 -0.90 2.23 15.38
CA ASP A 180 0.23 1.40 15.80
C ASP A 180 -0.21 0.32 16.80
N SER A 181 -1.18 0.62 17.67
CA SER A 181 -1.77 -0.40 18.57
C SER A 181 -2.54 -1.48 17.81
N ILE A 182 -3.21 -1.13 16.71
CA ILE A 182 -3.91 -2.08 15.85
C ILE A 182 -2.90 -2.97 15.11
N LEU A 183 -1.84 -2.39 14.53
CA LEU A 183 -0.77 -3.15 13.87
C LEU A 183 -0.15 -4.18 14.82
N LYS A 184 0.17 -3.77 16.05
CA LYS A 184 0.71 -4.66 17.07
C LYS A 184 -0.28 -5.75 17.48
N TRP A 185 -1.56 -5.41 17.59
CA TRP A 185 -2.61 -6.39 17.87
C TRP A 185 -2.73 -7.42 16.74
N GLU A 186 -2.68 -6.98 15.48
CA GLU A 186 -2.71 -7.87 14.32
C GLU A 186 -1.53 -8.83 14.31
N GLU A 187 -0.32 -8.34 14.53
CA GLU A 187 0.87 -9.19 14.58
C GLU A 187 0.75 -10.26 15.68
N GLY A 188 0.33 -9.86 16.89
CA GLY A 188 0.20 -10.75 18.03
C GLY A 188 -0.93 -11.79 17.91
N ASN A 189 -2.02 -11.48 17.22
CA ASN A 189 -3.22 -12.34 17.15
C ASN A 189 -3.36 -13.08 15.82
N LEU A 190 -2.87 -12.51 14.72
CA LEU A 190 -3.02 -13.05 13.36
C LEU A 190 -1.70 -13.60 12.81
N GLY A 191 -0.57 -13.38 13.50
CA GLY A 191 0.76 -13.80 13.04
C GLY A 191 0.87 -15.30 12.73
N GLU A 192 0.08 -16.16 13.37
CA GLU A 192 0.04 -17.60 13.08
C GLU A 192 -0.88 -17.97 11.89
N ASN A 193 -1.83 -17.10 11.55
CA ASN A 193 -2.84 -17.31 10.51
C ASN A 193 -2.73 -16.22 9.43
N TYR A 194 -1.63 -16.23 8.69
CA TYR A 194 -1.30 -15.19 7.70
C TYR A 194 -2.38 -14.99 6.62
N GLU A 195 -3.22 -16.00 6.34
CA GLU A 195 -4.33 -15.88 5.38
C GLU A 195 -5.38 -14.86 5.80
N LEU A 196 -5.50 -14.61 7.11
CA LEU A 196 -6.44 -13.64 7.65
C LEU A 196 -6.09 -12.21 7.27
N PHE A 197 -4.81 -11.91 7.00
CA PHE A 197 -4.39 -10.58 6.53
C PHE A 197 -4.97 -10.21 5.16
N HIS A 198 -5.60 -11.12 4.43
CA HIS A 198 -6.26 -10.81 3.16
C HIS A 198 -7.79 -10.69 3.27
N ALA A 199 -8.36 -10.95 4.45
CA ALA A 199 -9.81 -10.98 4.65
C ALA A 199 -10.47 -9.59 4.51
N TYR A 200 -9.69 -8.51 4.61
CA TYR A 200 -10.20 -7.14 4.52
C TYR A 200 -10.84 -6.80 3.16
N TRP A 201 -10.48 -7.49 2.07
CA TRP A 201 -10.99 -7.18 0.72
C TRP A 201 -12.52 -7.18 0.68
N ASN A 202 -13.15 -8.19 1.30
CA ASN A 202 -14.60 -8.33 1.28
C ASN A 202 -15.27 -7.30 2.18
N SER A 203 -14.65 -6.96 3.31
CA SER A 203 -15.14 -5.96 4.26
C SER A 203 -15.08 -4.55 3.70
N GLY A 204 -14.03 -4.22 2.94
CA GLY A 204 -13.85 -2.91 2.33
C GLY A 204 -15.00 -2.50 1.42
N LYS A 205 -15.61 -3.46 0.69
CA LYS A 205 -16.76 -3.21 -0.19
C LYS A 205 -17.98 -2.64 0.54
N ILE A 206 -18.19 -3.03 1.80
CA ILE A 206 -19.36 -2.60 2.60
C ILE A 206 -19.22 -1.12 3.00
N LEU A 207 -17.99 -0.60 3.04
CA LEU A 207 -17.67 0.74 3.50
C LEU A 207 -17.36 1.72 2.37
N GLN A 208 -17.53 1.32 1.11
CA GLN A 208 -17.29 2.20 -0.03
C GLN A 208 -18.35 3.30 -0.10
N GLY A 209 -17.89 4.53 -0.31
CA GLY A 209 -18.76 5.64 -0.73
C GLY A 209 -18.91 5.66 -2.26
N GLU A 210 -19.81 6.51 -2.74
CA GLU A 210 -20.06 6.64 -4.18
C GLU A 210 -19.23 7.75 -4.82
N LYS A 211 -18.91 8.80 -4.05
CA LYS A 211 -18.24 10.02 -4.54
C LYS A 211 -16.90 10.23 -3.86
N HIS A 212 -15.95 10.74 -4.63
CA HIS A 212 -14.60 11.02 -4.18
C HIS A 212 -14.26 12.50 -4.36
N CYS A 213 -13.46 13.03 -3.43
CA CYS A 213 -12.81 14.32 -3.53
C CYS A 213 -11.84 14.32 -4.71
N SER A 214 -11.97 15.33 -5.58
CA SER A 214 -11.19 15.40 -6.81
C SER A 214 -9.68 15.59 -6.62
N PHE A 215 -9.28 16.03 -5.43
CA PHE A 215 -7.91 16.44 -5.11
C PHE A 215 -7.12 15.44 -4.27
N CYS A 216 -7.80 14.56 -3.53
CA CYS A 216 -7.14 13.59 -2.66
C CYS A 216 -7.79 12.21 -2.66
N GLY A 217 -8.92 12.04 -3.35
CA GLY A 217 -9.63 10.77 -3.42
C GLY A 217 -10.39 10.40 -2.14
N ALA A 218 -10.52 11.28 -1.15
CA ALA A 218 -11.32 10.97 0.04
C ALA A 218 -12.80 10.79 -0.32
N TYR A 219 -13.51 9.83 0.28
CA TYR A 219 -14.95 9.75 0.13
C TYR A 219 -15.63 11.02 0.66
N ILE A 220 -16.60 11.51 -0.10
CA ILE A 220 -17.39 12.71 0.24
C ILE A 220 -18.88 12.43 0.03
N ARG A 221 -19.73 13.22 0.69
CA ARG A 221 -21.20 13.14 0.49
C ARG A 221 -21.60 13.92 -0.77
N ASP A 222 -21.03 15.11 -0.92
CA ASP A 222 -21.37 16.09 -1.94
C ASP A 222 -20.18 17.02 -2.25
N GLY A 223 -20.31 17.78 -3.34
CA GLY A 223 -19.28 18.69 -3.84
C GLY A 223 -18.16 18.01 -4.63
N GLU A 224 -17.13 18.80 -4.94
CA GLU A 224 -15.93 18.36 -5.67
C GLU A 224 -14.73 18.14 -4.73
N ALA A 225 -14.69 18.83 -3.59
CA ALA A 225 -13.58 18.80 -2.64
C ALA A 225 -14.05 18.43 -1.23
N CYS A 226 -13.28 17.59 -0.53
CA CYS A 226 -13.48 17.37 0.91
C CYS A 226 -13.07 18.61 1.71
N GLN A 227 -13.55 18.71 2.95
CA GLN A 227 -13.30 19.85 3.84
C GLN A 227 -11.81 20.22 3.93
N ARG A 228 -10.91 19.23 4.10
CA ARG A 228 -9.45 19.43 4.15
C ARG A 228 -8.93 20.09 2.88
N CYS A 229 -9.40 19.63 1.72
CA CYS A 229 -8.96 20.17 0.44
C CYS A 229 -9.51 21.57 0.20
N SER A 230 -10.78 21.81 0.56
CA SER A 230 -11.45 23.10 0.42
C SER A 230 -10.76 24.20 1.22
N GLN A 231 -10.39 23.94 2.47
CA GLN A 231 -9.72 24.92 3.35
C GLN A 231 -8.38 25.43 2.78
N LEU A 232 -7.62 24.57 2.08
CA LEU A 232 -6.36 24.95 1.43
C LEU A 232 -6.53 25.74 0.13
N THR A 233 -7.65 25.57 -0.57
CA THR A 233 -8.00 26.40 -1.73
C THR A 233 -8.44 27.79 -1.31
N THR A 234 -9.17 27.91 -0.19
CA THR A 234 -9.62 29.22 0.33
C THR A 234 -8.48 30.04 0.93
N SER A 235 -7.47 29.40 1.53
CA SER A 235 -6.30 30.11 2.08
C SER A 235 -5.27 30.57 1.03
N ARG A 236 -5.55 30.35 -0.26
CA ARG A 236 -4.75 30.84 -1.39
C ARG A 236 -5.47 31.95 -2.20
N LEU A 237 -6.62 32.41 -1.73
CA LEU A 237 -7.36 33.60 -2.21
C LEU A 237 -7.25 34.71 -1.16
#